data_AF-A0A934RWV2-F1
#
_entry.id   AF-A0A934RWV2-F1
#
_cell.length_a   1.000
_cell.length_b   1.000
_cell.length_c   1.000
_cell.angle_alpha   90.00
_cell.angle_beta   90.00
_cell.angle_gamma   90.00
#
_symmetry.space_group_name_H-M   'P 1'
#
loop_
_entity.id
_entity.type
_entity.pdbx_description
1 polymer ?
#
loop_
_entity_poly.entity_id
_entity_poly.type
_entity_poly.pdbx_seq_one_letter_code
_entity_poly.pdbx_strand_id
1 'polypeptide(L)'
;MRRRRFLAPKSHPVAYYHCVSRVVNRDFVFGETEKARFYHLMRLYEKLYHLRIISYCIMSNHFHLLLEVPQRPPEGELPDDQGLIAHVLDCLGEGPATNLRWELAHHRSQGNH
;
A
#
# COMPACT_ATOMS: atom_id res chain seq x y z
N MET A 1 5.84 -24.66 -13.40
CA MET A 1 6.28 -24.08 -12.12
C MET A 1 5.38 -22.89 -11.79
N ARG A 2 4.71 -22.86 -10.62
CA ARG A 2 3.79 -21.76 -10.25
C ARG A 2 4.59 -20.46 -10.12
N ARG A 3 4.24 -19.45 -10.92
CA ARG A 3 4.91 -18.14 -10.88
C ARG A 3 4.68 -17.51 -9.50
N ARG A 4 5.75 -17.26 -8.75
CA ARG A 4 5.68 -16.78 -7.35
C ARG A 4 5.05 -15.38 -7.23
N ARG A 5 5.19 -14.55 -8.26
CA ARG A 5 4.59 -13.22 -8.36
C ARG A 5 4.04 -13.03 -9.77
N PHE A 6 2.79 -12.60 -9.87
CA PHE A 6 2.19 -12.19 -11.12
C PHE A 6 2.20 -10.67 -11.18
N LEU A 7 3.17 -10.12 -11.90
CA LEU A 7 3.30 -8.68 -12.12
C LEU A 7 2.93 -8.41 -13.58
N ALA A 8 2.12 -7.38 -13.80
CA ALA A 8 1.86 -6.87 -15.13
C ALA A 8 3.17 -6.45 -15.81
N PRO A 9 3.29 -6.58 -17.15
CA PRO A 9 4.48 -6.13 -17.86
C PRO A 9 4.67 -4.63 -17.67
N LYS A 10 5.93 -4.19 -17.57
CA LYS A 10 6.29 -2.77 -17.36
C LYS A 10 5.81 -1.82 -18.46
N SER A 11 5.46 -2.35 -19.63
CA SER A 11 4.92 -1.61 -20.76
C SER A 11 3.44 -1.23 -20.61
N HIS A 12 2.72 -1.83 -19.66
CA HIS A 12 1.32 -1.49 -19.43
C HIS A 12 1.24 -0.21 -18.59
N PRO A 13 0.47 0.80 -19.03
CA PRO A 13 0.32 2.06 -18.29
C PRO A 13 -0.46 1.87 -16.97
N VAL A 14 -1.29 0.83 -16.91
CA VAL A 14 -2.09 0.50 -15.74
C VAL A 14 -2.30 -1.02 -15.67
N ALA A 15 -2.44 -1.55 -14.46
CA ALA A 15 -2.75 -2.94 -14.20
C ALA A 15 -3.90 -3.06 -13.20
N TYR A 16 -4.81 -4.01 -13.45
CA TYR A 16 -5.91 -4.32 -12.54
C TYR A 16 -5.69 -5.66 -11.87
N TYR A 17 -5.86 -5.70 -10.55
CA TYR A 17 -5.72 -6.92 -9.75
C TYR A 17 -6.95 -7.16 -8.89
N HIS A 18 -7.43 -8.41 -8.93
CA HIS A 18 -8.39 -8.90 -7.94
C HIS A 18 -7.63 -9.49 -6.76
N CYS A 19 -7.53 -8.73 -5.68
CA CYS A 19 -6.86 -9.15 -4.46
C CYS A 19 -7.88 -9.78 -3.50
N VAL A 20 -7.58 -10.99 -3.06
CA VAL A 20 -8.43 -11.74 -2.12
C VAL A 20 -7.56 -12.22 -0.97
N SER A 21 -8.01 -11.99 0.26
CA SER A 21 -7.40 -12.57 1.45
C SER A 21 -8.47 -13.10 2.37
N ARG A 22 -8.19 -14.24 2.99
CA ARG A 22 -9.09 -14.95 3.89
C ARG A 22 -8.50 -14.95 5.29
N VAL A 23 -9.37 -14.79 6.28
CA VAL A 23 -9.00 -14.93 7.69
C VAL A 23 -8.43 -16.33 7.93
N VAL A 24 -7.44 -16.43 8.82
CA VAL A 24 -6.86 -17.71 9.26
C VAL A 24 -7.98 -18.63 9.74
N ASN A 25 -7.89 -19.93 9.43
CA ASN A 25 -8.93 -20.94 9.72
C ASN A 25 -10.32 -20.67 9.12
N ARG A 26 -10.49 -19.61 8.31
CA ARG A 26 -11.77 -19.18 7.72
C ARG A 26 -12.79 -18.69 8.77
N ASP A 27 -12.32 -18.28 9.93
CA ASP A 27 -13.16 -17.81 11.03
C ASP A 27 -13.89 -16.51 10.68
N PHE A 28 -15.08 -16.33 11.23
CA PHE A 28 -15.96 -15.18 10.97
C PHE A 28 -15.70 -14.03 11.96
N VAL A 29 -14.46 -13.54 12.00
CA VAL A 29 -14.01 -12.53 12.98
C VAL A 29 -14.27 -11.08 12.56
N PHE A 30 -14.61 -10.82 11.30
CA PHE A 30 -14.94 -9.47 10.86
C PHE A 30 -16.39 -9.13 11.21
N GLY A 31 -16.56 -8.54 12.40
CA GLY A 31 -17.76 -7.83 12.83
C GLY A 31 -17.81 -6.40 12.27
N GLU A 32 -18.80 -5.62 12.68
CA GLU A 32 -19.01 -4.27 12.16
C GLU A 32 -17.85 -3.31 12.51
N THR A 33 -17.33 -3.39 13.74
CA THR A 33 -16.16 -2.60 14.17
C THR A 33 -14.93 -2.93 13.35
N GLU A 34 -14.65 -4.22 13.12
CA GLU A 34 -13.48 -4.66 12.36
C GLU A 34 -13.62 -4.27 10.89
N LYS A 35 -14.82 -4.39 10.30
CA LYS A 35 -15.10 -3.94 8.92
C LYS A 35 -14.89 -2.44 8.77
N ALA A 36 -15.37 -1.63 9.72
CA ALA A 36 -15.18 -0.18 9.71
C ALA A 36 -13.68 0.18 9.82
N ARG A 37 -12.95 -0.48 10.74
CA ARG A 37 -11.50 -0.27 10.86
C ARG A 37 -10.76 -0.70 9.60
N PHE A 38 -11.13 -1.84 9.01
CA PHE A 38 -10.56 -2.31 7.75
C PHE A 38 -10.79 -1.30 6.65
N TYR A 39 -12.00 -0.75 6.52
CA TYR A 39 -12.31 0.27 5.52
C TYR A 39 -11.39 1.50 5.65
N HIS A 40 -11.18 2.00 6.88
CA HIS A 40 -10.26 3.11 7.10
C HIS A 40 -8.82 2.78 6.75
N LEU A 41 -8.34 1.60 7.13
CA LEU A 41 -7.00 1.13 6.77
C LEU A 41 -6.85 0.98 5.25
N MET A 42 -7.87 0.43 4.59
CA MET A 42 -7.91 0.25 3.15
C MET A 42 -7.77 1.59 2.42
N ARG A 43 -8.52 2.63 2.84
CA ARG A 43 -8.41 3.98 2.27
C ARG A 43 -7.09 4.67 2.60
N LEU A 44 -6.55 4.45 3.80
CA LEU A 44 -5.22 4.92 4.17
C LEU A 44 -4.15 4.35 3.23
N TYR A 45 -4.16 3.03 3.01
CA TYR A 45 -3.17 2.37 2.16
C TYR A 45 -3.37 2.67 0.67
N GLU A 46 -4.61 2.90 0.23
CA GLU A 46 -4.90 3.43 -1.11
C GLU A 46 -4.12 4.73 -1.36
N LYS A 47 -4.21 5.68 -0.42
CA LYS A 47 -3.47 6.95 -0.48
C LYS A 47 -1.96 6.75 -0.35
N LEU A 48 -1.52 5.99 0.66
CA LEU A 48 -0.10 5.79 0.95
C LEU A 48 0.67 5.22 -0.25
N TYR A 49 0.08 4.25 -0.96
CA TYR A 49 0.74 3.57 -2.07
C TYR A 49 0.38 4.13 -3.44
N HIS A 50 -0.36 5.25 -3.50
CA HIS A 50 -0.86 5.85 -4.76
C HIS A 50 -1.57 4.82 -5.64
N LEU A 51 -2.40 3.98 -5.02
CA LEU A 51 -3.24 3.00 -5.70
C LEU A 51 -4.66 3.56 -5.82
N ARG A 52 -5.49 2.91 -6.63
CA ARG A 52 -6.92 3.21 -6.68
C ARG A 52 -7.75 1.95 -6.50
N ILE A 53 -8.65 1.98 -5.53
CA ILE A 53 -9.57 0.88 -5.22
C ILE A 53 -10.85 1.13 -6.00
N ILE A 54 -11.02 0.39 -7.09
CA ILE A 54 -12.17 0.51 -7.99
C ILE A 54 -13.43 0.01 -7.31
N SER A 55 -13.32 -1.14 -6.65
CA SER A 55 -14.41 -1.76 -5.89
C SER A 55 -13.85 -2.63 -4.77
N TYR A 56 -14.66 -2.85 -3.74
CA TYR A 56 -14.31 -3.70 -2.62
C TYR A 56 -15.54 -4.40 -2.05
N CYS A 57 -15.32 -5.55 -1.43
CA CYS A 57 -16.30 -6.26 -0.62
C CYS A 57 -15.60 -6.80 0.63
N ILE A 58 -16.11 -6.44 1.81
CA ILE A 58 -15.59 -6.92 3.10
C ILE A 58 -16.65 -7.82 3.72
N MET A 59 -16.38 -9.12 3.72
CA MET A 59 -17.25 -10.13 4.32
C MET A 59 -16.77 -10.47 5.73
N SER A 60 -17.47 -11.36 6.43
CA SER A 60 -17.12 -11.67 7.82
C SER A 60 -15.88 -12.55 8.00
N ASN A 61 -15.38 -13.20 6.94
CA ASN A 61 -14.19 -14.08 7.00
C ASN A 61 -13.19 -13.89 5.84
N HIS A 62 -13.42 -12.94 4.94
CA HIS A 62 -12.52 -12.61 3.85
C HIS A 62 -12.91 -11.26 3.23
N PHE A 63 -12.05 -10.75 2.35
CA PHE A 63 -12.34 -9.57 1.56
C PHE A 63 -11.86 -9.73 0.11
N HIS A 64 -12.47 -8.96 -0.77
CA HIS A 64 -12.12 -8.82 -2.17
C HIS A 64 -11.86 -7.34 -2.47
N LEU A 65 -10.75 -7.02 -3.12
CA LEU A 65 -10.44 -5.68 -3.65
C LEU A 65 -10.20 -5.78 -5.15
N LEU A 66 -10.77 -4.87 -5.92
CA LEU A 66 -10.35 -4.60 -7.29
C LEU A 66 -9.44 -3.38 -7.28
N LEU A 67 -8.14 -3.61 -7.43
CA LEU A 67 -7.12 -2.57 -7.38
C LEU A 67 -6.71 -2.18 -8.79
N GLU A 68 -6.61 -0.89 -9.02
CA GLU A 68 -5.88 -0.29 -10.12
C GLU A 68 -4.51 0.14 -9.61
N VAL A 69 -3.47 -0.35 -10.29
CA VAL A 69 -2.07 -0.06 -10.00
C VAL A 69 -1.50 0.69 -11.19
N PRO A 70 -1.10 1.96 -11.03
CA PRO A 70 -0.49 2.72 -12.11
C PRO A 70 0.91 2.18 -12.42
N GLN A 71 1.41 2.51 -13.62
CA GLN A 71 2.81 2.30 -13.96
C GLN A 71 3.70 3.08 -12.97
N ARG A 72 4.84 2.48 -12.60
CA ARG A 72 5.84 3.16 -11.77
C ARG A 72 6.37 4.39 -12.51
N PRO A 73 6.42 5.58 -11.87
CA PRO A 73 7.06 6.75 -12.46
C PRO A 73 8.53 6.49 -12.82
N PRO A 74 9.07 7.19 -13.82
CA PRO A 74 10.50 7.16 -14.10
C PRO A 74 11.30 7.69 -12.91
N GLU A 75 12.59 7.32 -12.82
CA GLU A 75 13.42 7.64 -11.65
C GLU A 75 13.51 9.14 -11.34
N GLY A 76 13.54 9.99 -12.37
CA GLY A 76 13.59 11.46 -12.21
C GLY A 76 12.31 12.11 -11.67
N GLU A 77 11.21 11.36 -11.61
CA GLU A 77 9.93 11.82 -11.06
C GLU A 77 9.62 11.21 -9.68
N LEU A 78 10.51 10.36 -9.15
CA LEU A 78 10.35 9.82 -7.80
C LEU A 78 10.60 10.93 -6.76
N PRO A 79 9.88 10.91 -5.63
CA PRO A 79 10.10 11.88 -4.57
C PRO A 79 11.50 11.74 -3.98
N ASP A 80 12.08 12.86 -3.59
CA ASP A 80 13.26 12.89 -2.75
C ASP A 80 12.91 12.51 -1.29
N ASP A 81 13.93 12.49 -0.43
CA ASP A 81 13.75 12.13 0.99
C ASP A 81 12.72 13.06 1.66
N GLN A 82 12.72 14.35 1.34
CA GLN A 82 11.78 15.31 1.92
C GLN A 82 10.34 15.05 1.47
N GLY A 83 10.13 14.84 0.17
CA GLY A 83 8.82 14.51 -0.40
C GLY A 83 8.28 13.20 0.15
N LEU A 84 9.13 12.19 0.30
CA LEU A 84 8.74 10.91 0.89
C LEU A 84 8.34 11.06 2.36
N ILE A 85 9.12 11.79 3.17
CA ILE A 85 8.78 12.07 4.58
C ILE A 85 7.48 12.85 4.68
N ALA A 86 7.26 13.85 3.83
CA ALA A 86 6.04 14.66 3.83
C ALA A 86 4.81 13.80 3.50
N HIS A 87 4.91 12.91 2.51
CA HIS A 87 3.83 11.97 2.16
C HIS A 87 3.53 10.99 3.29
N VAL A 88 4.56 10.45 3.95
CA VAL A 88 4.41 9.57 5.11
C VAL A 88 3.80 10.30 6.30
N LEU A 89 4.15 11.57 6.53
CA LEU A 89 3.54 12.40 7.56
C LEU A 89 2.03 12.59 7.32
N ASP A 90 1.67 12.95 6.09
CA ASP A 90 0.27 13.17 5.69
C ASP A 90 -0.58 11.88 5.74
N CYS A 91 0.02 10.71 5.51
CA CYS A 91 -0.70 9.44 5.58
C CYS A 91 -0.68 8.81 6.98
N LEU A 92 0.48 8.67 7.59
CA LEU A 92 0.71 7.85 8.79
C LEU A 92 0.97 8.66 10.07
N GLY A 93 1.13 9.98 9.97
CA GLY A 93 1.34 10.88 11.10
C GLY A 93 2.80 11.06 11.52
N GLU A 94 2.99 11.84 12.60
CA GLU A 94 4.31 12.35 13.01
C GLU A 94 5.30 11.26 13.45
N GLY A 95 4.83 10.24 14.16
CA GLY A 95 5.69 9.17 14.67
C GLY A 95 6.42 8.42 13.55
N PRO A 96 5.69 7.79 12.60
CA PRO A 96 6.30 7.13 11.44
C PRO A 96 7.16 8.07 10.60
N ALA A 97 6.74 9.31 10.36
CA ALA A 97 7.50 10.27 9.57
C ALA A 97 8.83 10.68 10.24
N THR A 98 8.81 10.84 11.57
CA THR A 98 10.02 11.14 12.35
C THR A 98 10.99 9.96 12.28
N ASN A 99 10.51 8.74 12.50
CA ASN A 99 11.34 7.54 12.39
C ASN A 99 11.97 7.42 10.99
N LEU A 100 11.16 7.59 9.94
CA LEU A 100 11.65 7.54 8.56
C LEU A 100 12.72 8.60 8.28
N ARG A 101 12.55 9.82 8.80
CA ARG A 101 13.56 10.88 8.68
C ARG A 101 14.89 10.45 9.30
N TRP A 102 14.85 9.86 10.49
CA TRP A 102 16.06 9.35 11.17
C TRP A 102 16.72 8.22 10.38
N GLU A 103 15.93 7.26 9.88
CA GLU A 103 16.42 6.12 9.09
C GLU A 103 17.08 6.57 7.79
N LEU A 104 16.43 7.48 7.05
CA LEU A 104 16.99 8.04 5.81
C LEU A 104 18.29 8.78 6.11
N ALA A 105 18.32 9.70 7.07
CA ALA A 105 19.53 10.43 7.43
C ALA A 105 20.69 9.50 7.81
N HIS A 106 20.40 8.44 8.58
CA HIS A 106 21.38 7.43 8.94
C HIS A 106 21.94 6.72 7.70
N HIS A 107 21.08 6.23 6.80
CA HIS A 107 21.52 5.55 5.58
C HIS A 107 22.32 6.46 4.64
N ARG A 108 21.93 7.74 4.49
CA ARG A 108 22.69 8.72 3.69
C ARG A 108 24.08 8.96 4.25
N SER A 109 24.23 9.02 5.57
CA SER A 109 25.55 9.16 6.22
C SER A 109 26.49 7.98 5.98
N GLN A 110 25.94 6.81 5.66
CA GLN A 110 26.69 5.61 5.30
C GLN A 110 27.00 5.52 3.80
N GLY A 111 26.58 6.51 3.00
CA GLY A 111 26.77 6.51 1.54
C GLY A 111 25.78 5.63 0.77
N ASN A 112 24.69 5.18 1.42
CA ASN A 112 23.63 4.43 0.74
C ASN A 112 22.66 5.43 0.08
N HIS A 113 22.52 5.33 -1.24
CA HIS A 113 21.60 6.12 -2.07
C HIS A 113 20.33 5.32 -2.38
#